data_AF-A0A7W0WS96-F1
#
_entry.id   AF-A0A7W0WS96-F1
#
_cell.length_a   1.000
_cell.length_b   1.000
_cell.length_c   1.000
_cell.angle_alpha   90.00
_cell.angle_beta   90.00
_cell.angle_gamma   90.00
#
_symmetry.space_group_name_H-M   'P 1'
#
loop_
_entity.id
_entity.type
_entity.pdbx_description
1 polymer ?
#
loop_
_entity_poly.entity_id
_entity_poly.type
_entity_poly.pdbx_seq_one_letter_code
_entity_poly.pdbx_strand_id
1 'polypeptide(L)'
;QTLFSVIDLDRVWLVAKVFEPDVPRVEGAQSAWFAIDGYEQPFTVDPSNGKLVTVGRVVDPKTRTVPVIFEVDNAAGKLRIGNFAKTVIATGAPRNVLAIPDLAIVEDGSRQIAFVMVEGESFERRPLRLGIRANGWTEVLEGVTAGERVVTKGAYEVKLASASGAVPAHGHAH
;
A
#
# COMPACT_ATOMS: atom_id res chain seq x y z
N GLN A 1 20.61 -30.02 -28.49
CA GLN A 1 19.86 -29.04 -29.30
C GLN A 1 18.41 -29.11 -28.84
N THR A 2 17.90 -28.06 -28.20
CA THR A 2 16.51 -28.03 -27.71
C THR A 2 15.60 -27.79 -28.90
N LEU A 3 14.78 -28.78 -29.28
CA LEU A 3 13.97 -28.72 -30.51
C LEU A 3 12.65 -27.95 -30.34
N PHE A 4 12.19 -27.74 -29.10
CA PHE A 4 11.06 -26.87 -28.76
C PHE A 4 11.04 -26.63 -27.25
N SER A 5 10.55 -25.46 -26.83
CA SER A 5 10.26 -25.12 -25.43
C SER A 5 8.78 -24.78 -25.34
N VAL A 6 8.02 -25.55 -24.56
CA VAL A 6 6.62 -25.24 -24.25
C VAL A 6 6.64 -24.42 -22.97
N ILE A 7 6.26 -23.15 -23.06
CA ILE A 7 6.17 -22.25 -21.91
C ILE A 7 4.67 -22.04 -21.67
N ASP A 8 4.20 -22.47 -20.51
CA ASP A 8 2.89 -22.06 -20.00
C ASP A 8 2.99 -20.58 -19.58
N LEU A 9 2.22 -19.72 -20.23
CA LEU A 9 2.17 -18.28 -19.96
C LEU A 9 0.99 -17.88 -19.08
N ASP A 10 0.10 -18.82 -18.75
CA ASP A 10 -1.03 -18.58 -17.85
C ASP A 10 -0.56 -18.50 -16.38
N ARG A 11 0.66 -18.98 -16.10
CA ARG A 11 1.38 -18.78 -14.84
C ARG A 11 2.76 -18.21 -15.13
N VAL A 12 3.12 -17.13 -14.44
CA VAL A 12 4.44 -16.51 -14.56
C VAL A 12 5.10 -16.38 -13.20
N TRP A 13 6.43 -16.25 -13.20
CA TRP A 13 7.19 -16.02 -11.98
C TRP A 13 7.52 -14.55 -11.78
N LEU A 14 7.19 -14.03 -10.60
CA LEU A 14 7.72 -12.80 -10.06
C LEU A 14 8.97 -13.14 -9.23
N VAL A 15 10.14 -12.74 -9.73
CA VAL A 15 11.42 -12.96 -9.05
C VAL A 15 11.88 -11.66 -8.41
N ALA A 16 11.68 -11.53 -7.10
CA ALA A 16 12.17 -10.41 -6.32
C ALA A 16 13.58 -10.70 -5.79
N LYS A 17 14.49 -9.72 -5.88
CA LYS A 17 15.83 -9.81 -5.31
C LYS A 17 15.83 -9.10 -3.96
N VAL A 18 15.94 -9.85 -2.87
CA VAL A 18 15.87 -9.34 -1.50
C VAL A 18 17.28 -9.30 -0.92
N PHE A 19 17.68 -8.21 -0.28
CA PHE A 19 18.97 -8.13 0.40
C PHE A 19 19.06 -9.15 1.53
N GLU A 20 20.22 -9.79 1.69
CA GLU A 20 20.43 -10.85 2.70
C GLU A 20 19.89 -10.51 4.11
N PRO A 21 20.09 -9.29 4.66
CA PRO A 21 19.59 -8.96 6.01
C PRO A 21 18.06 -8.96 6.15
N ASP A 22 17.32 -8.77 5.04
CA ASP A 22 15.87 -8.73 5.04
C ASP A 22 15.22 -10.11 4.80
N VAL A 23 16.00 -11.12 4.41
CA VAL A 23 15.50 -12.47 4.11
C VAL A 23 14.68 -13.08 5.25
N PRO A 24 15.09 -13.00 6.54
CA PRO A 24 14.29 -13.55 7.64
C PRO A 24 12.88 -12.95 7.76
N ARG A 25 12.66 -11.75 7.23
CA ARG A 25 11.36 -11.05 7.30
C ARG A 25 10.36 -11.54 6.24
N VAL A 26 10.86 -12.19 5.19
CA VAL A 26 10.04 -12.63 4.04
C VAL A 26 9.83 -14.14 3.97
N GLU A 27 10.42 -14.94 4.89
CA GLU A 27 10.27 -16.40 4.90
C GLU A 27 8.81 -16.88 4.99
N GLY A 28 7.94 -16.10 5.64
CA GLY A 28 6.50 -16.38 5.75
C GLY A 28 5.62 -15.52 4.84
N ALA A 29 6.19 -14.82 3.85
CA ALA A 29 5.42 -13.91 3.02
C ALA A 29 4.37 -14.67 2.18
N GLN A 30 3.11 -14.27 2.33
CA GLN A 30 2.00 -14.82 1.53
C GLN A 30 1.59 -13.90 0.40
N SER A 31 1.99 -12.63 0.45
CA SER A 31 1.52 -11.61 -0.49
C SER A 31 2.62 -10.65 -0.88
N ALA A 32 2.52 -10.11 -2.09
CA ALA A 32 3.37 -9.03 -2.58
C ALA A 32 2.62 -8.15 -3.57
N TRP A 33 2.98 -6.87 -3.63
CA TRP A 33 2.53 -5.92 -4.64
C TRP A 33 3.67 -5.58 -5.56
N PHE A 34 3.40 -5.40 -6.84
CA PHE A 34 4.44 -5.01 -7.78
C PHE A 34 3.93 -4.08 -8.86
N ALA A 35 4.73 -3.05 -9.16
CA ALA A 35 4.46 -2.08 -10.20
C ALA A 35 5.35 -2.36 -11.41
N ILE A 36 4.75 -2.32 -12.60
CA ILE A 36 5.43 -2.43 -13.89
C ILE A 36 5.18 -1.12 -14.62
N ASP A 37 6.26 -0.49 -15.11
CA ASP A 37 6.16 0.76 -15.84
C ASP A 37 5.23 0.61 -17.06
N GLY A 38 4.32 1.57 -17.25
CA GLY A 38 3.29 1.53 -18.29
C GLY A 38 1.92 0.99 -17.85
N TYR A 39 1.80 0.50 -16.62
CA TYR A 39 0.50 0.16 -16.03
C TYR A 39 0.12 1.19 -14.96
N GLU A 40 -1.13 1.67 -14.99
CA GLU A 40 -1.62 2.65 -14.01
C GLU A 40 -1.81 2.05 -12.61
N GLN A 41 -2.19 0.78 -12.54
CA GLN A 41 -2.44 0.08 -11.27
C GLN A 41 -1.35 -0.96 -11.02
N PRO A 42 -0.90 -1.10 -9.76
CA PRO A 42 0.00 -2.19 -9.39
C PRO A 42 -0.72 -3.53 -9.48
N PHE A 43 0.07 -4.58 -9.66
CA PHE A 43 -0.37 -5.96 -9.57
C PHE A 43 -0.18 -6.48 -8.14
N THR A 44 -0.92 -7.53 -7.80
CA THR A 44 -0.82 -8.21 -6.51
C THR A 44 -0.63 -9.70 -6.74
N VAL A 45 0.11 -10.34 -5.85
CA VAL A 45 0.09 -11.79 -5.66
C VAL A 45 -0.32 -12.09 -4.22
N ASP A 46 -1.28 -12.98 -4.05
CA ASP A 46 -1.79 -13.47 -2.77
C ASP A 46 -2.41 -14.87 -2.97
N PRO A 47 -2.86 -15.57 -1.92
CA PRO A 47 -3.38 -16.94 -2.05
C PRO A 47 -4.57 -17.14 -3.01
N SER A 48 -5.25 -16.06 -3.45
CA SER A 48 -6.34 -16.14 -4.41
C SER A 48 -5.88 -16.23 -5.87
N ASN A 49 -4.66 -15.75 -6.18
CA ASN A 49 -4.16 -15.63 -7.55
C ASN A 49 -2.70 -16.10 -7.71
N GLY A 50 -2.12 -16.70 -6.68
CA GLY A 50 -0.74 -17.17 -6.72
C GLY A 50 -0.25 -17.65 -5.37
N LYS A 51 1.07 -17.83 -5.27
CA LYS A 51 1.72 -18.30 -4.03
C LYS A 51 3.22 -18.02 -4.03
N LEU A 52 3.80 -17.97 -2.84
CA LEU A 52 5.24 -18.07 -2.65
C LEU A 52 5.70 -19.48 -3.07
N VAL A 53 6.61 -19.56 -4.03
CA VAL A 53 7.20 -20.82 -4.50
C VAL A 53 8.44 -21.14 -3.68
N THR A 54 9.33 -20.16 -3.52
CA THR A 54 10.57 -20.37 -2.76
C THR A 54 11.20 -19.06 -2.31
N VAL A 55 11.85 -19.12 -1.15
CA VAL A 55 12.88 -18.18 -0.72
C VAL A 55 14.21 -18.89 -0.92
N GLY A 56 15.06 -18.33 -1.78
CA GLY A 56 16.36 -18.90 -2.10
C GLY A 56 17.22 -19.10 -0.86
N ARG A 57 18.14 -20.06 -0.93
CA ARG A 57 19.10 -20.35 0.17
C ARG A 57 20.54 -19.97 -0.17
N VAL A 58 20.75 -19.44 -1.38
CA VAL A 58 22.06 -19.03 -1.88
C VAL A 58 22.02 -17.55 -2.14
N VAL A 59 22.96 -16.82 -1.54
CA VAL A 59 23.15 -15.40 -1.77
C VAL A 59 23.96 -15.22 -3.05
N ASP A 60 23.46 -14.41 -3.98
CA ASP A 60 24.24 -13.97 -5.13
C ASP A 60 25.38 -13.06 -4.62
N PRO A 61 26.66 -13.44 -4.77
CA PRO A 61 27.78 -12.68 -4.21
C PRO A 61 27.99 -11.32 -4.88
N LYS A 62 27.49 -11.11 -6.10
CA LYS A 62 27.64 -9.84 -6.83
C LYS A 62 26.62 -8.80 -6.35
N THR A 63 25.39 -9.24 -6.14
CA THR A 63 24.28 -8.34 -5.76
C THR A 63 24.01 -8.33 -4.26
N ARG A 64 24.55 -9.31 -3.51
CA ARG A 64 24.25 -9.55 -2.09
C ARG A 64 22.75 -9.75 -1.85
N THR A 65 22.07 -10.38 -2.82
CA THR A 65 20.64 -10.66 -2.75
C THR A 65 20.33 -12.15 -2.81
N VAL A 66 19.16 -12.50 -2.30
CA VAL A 66 18.54 -13.81 -2.38
C VAL A 66 17.27 -13.69 -3.21
N PRO A 67 17.02 -14.62 -4.17
CA PRO A 67 15.78 -14.60 -4.94
C PRO A 67 14.61 -15.07 -4.09
N VAL A 68 13.52 -14.31 -4.08
CA VAL A 68 12.21 -14.70 -3.59
C VAL A 68 11.28 -14.82 -4.79
N ILE A 69 10.72 -16.01 -5.00
CA ILE A 69 9.96 -16.35 -6.20
C ILE A 69 8.50 -16.57 -5.83
N PHE A 70 7.62 -15.77 -6.45
CA PHE A 70 6.18 -15.99 -6.42
C PHE A 70 5.72 -16.50 -7.78
N GLU A 71 4.79 -17.45 -7.77
CA GLU A 71 3.98 -17.81 -8.94
C GLU A 71 2.75 -16.91 -8.96
N VAL A 72 2.44 -16.34 -10.13
CA VAL A 72 1.34 -15.38 -10.31
C VAL A 72 0.48 -15.82 -11.49
N ASP A 73 -0.84 -15.77 -11.30
CA ASP A 73 -1.82 -15.90 -12.39
C ASP A 73 -1.58 -14.87 -13.48
N ASN A 74 -1.58 -15.34 -14.72
CA ASN A 74 -1.48 -14.53 -15.92
C ASN A 74 -2.42 -15.00 -17.03
N ALA A 75 -3.57 -15.61 -16.69
CA ALA A 75 -4.55 -16.05 -17.69
C ALA A 75 -5.07 -14.90 -18.57
N ALA A 76 -5.02 -13.65 -18.06
CA ALA A 76 -5.36 -12.44 -18.83
C ALA A 76 -4.23 -11.95 -19.75
N GLY A 77 -3.05 -12.59 -19.74
CA GLY A 77 -1.90 -12.26 -20.59
C GLY A 77 -1.30 -10.87 -20.37
N LYS A 78 -1.55 -10.24 -19.22
CA LYS A 78 -1.10 -8.87 -18.94
C LYS A 78 0.39 -8.81 -18.59
N LEU A 79 0.93 -9.87 -17.98
CA LEU A 79 2.32 -9.95 -17.55
C LEU A 79 3.15 -10.56 -18.68
N ARG A 80 4.17 -9.82 -19.13
CA ARG A 80 5.12 -10.29 -20.14
C ARG A 80 6.40 -10.75 -19.46
N ILE A 81 6.95 -11.86 -19.94
CA ILE A 81 8.26 -12.34 -19.49
C ILE A 81 9.32 -11.29 -19.82
N GLY A 82 10.19 -11.01 -18.86
CA GLY A 82 11.25 -10.01 -18.98
C GLY A 82 10.86 -8.61 -18.53
N ASN A 83 9.60 -8.38 -18.14
CA ASN A 83 9.21 -7.12 -17.50
C ASN A 83 10.02 -6.88 -16.22
N PHE A 84 10.45 -5.63 -16.03
CA PHE A 84 10.97 -5.18 -14.76
C PHE A 84 9.82 -4.80 -13.83
N ALA A 85 9.85 -5.30 -12.59
CA ALA A 85 8.81 -5.08 -11.61
C ALA A 85 9.40 -4.57 -10.29
N LYS A 86 8.94 -3.40 -9.84
CA LYS A 86 9.26 -2.89 -8.50
C LYS A 86 8.34 -3.59 -7.51
N THR A 87 8.90 -4.40 -6.62
CA THR A 87 8.13 -5.32 -5.76
C THR A 87 8.22 -4.91 -4.29
N VAL A 88 7.08 -4.93 -3.62
CA VAL A 88 6.92 -4.78 -2.17
C VAL A 88 6.37 -6.09 -1.64
N ILE A 89 7.14 -6.79 -0.81
CA ILE A 89 6.73 -8.06 -0.21
C ILE A 89 6.11 -7.78 1.16
N ALA A 90 4.92 -8.33 1.42
CA ALA A 90 4.30 -8.26 2.73
C ALA A 90 5.13 -9.05 3.74
N THR A 91 5.48 -8.42 4.86
CA THR A 91 6.22 -9.06 5.95
C THR A 91 5.36 -9.10 7.21
N GLY A 92 5.48 -10.19 7.98
CA GLY A 92 4.68 -10.41 9.18
C GLY A 92 3.26 -10.93 8.91
N ALA A 93 2.50 -11.12 9.99
CA ALA A 93 1.12 -11.61 9.91
C ALA A 93 0.18 -10.48 9.45
N PRO A 94 -0.83 -10.80 8.61
CA PRO A 94 -1.92 -9.87 8.33
C PRO A 94 -2.58 -9.41 9.63
N ARG A 95 -2.68 -8.09 9.83
CA ARG A 95 -3.39 -7.49 10.96
C ARG A 95 -4.59 -6.75 10.41
N ASN A 96 -5.78 -7.06 10.93
CA ASN A 96 -6.95 -6.26 10.64
C ASN A 96 -6.90 -5.00 11.52
N VAL A 97 -6.70 -3.84 10.89
CA VAL A 97 -6.49 -2.57 11.58
C VAL A 97 -7.38 -1.50 10.95
N LEU A 98 -7.80 -0.51 11.74
CA LEU A 98 -8.36 0.71 11.19
C LEU A 98 -7.23 1.48 10.50
N ALA A 99 -7.40 1.81 9.23
CA ALA A 99 -6.43 2.58 8.48
C ALA A 99 -7.11 3.66 7.66
N ILE A 100 -6.40 4.77 7.47
CA ILE A 100 -6.80 5.84 6.56
C ILE A 100 -5.76 6.01 5.45
N PRO A 101 -6.14 6.56 4.29
CA PRO A 101 -5.19 6.88 3.26
C PRO A 101 -4.15 7.87 3.78
N ASP A 102 -2.92 7.69 3.34
CA ASP A 102 -1.78 8.57 3.62
C ASP A 102 -2.08 10.05 3.31
N LEU A 103 -2.90 10.29 2.28
CA LEU A 103 -3.34 11.60 1.83
C LEU A 103 -4.29 12.31 2.79
N ALA A 104 -4.90 11.59 3.74
CA ALA A 104 -5.80 12.17 4.74
C ALA A 104 -5.07 12.70 5.99
N ILE A 105 -3.78 12.39 6.12
CA ILE A 105 -2.97 12.83 7.25
C ILE A 105 -2.39 14.19 6.94
N VAL A 106 -2.69 15.17 7.78
CA VAL A 106 -2.19 16.54 7.67
C VAL A 106 -1.25 16.84 8.82
N GLU A 107 -0.09 17.41 8.49
CA GLU A 107 0.85 17.92 9.49
C GLU A 107 0.35 19.26 10.04
N ASP A 108 0.35 19.37 11.37
CA ASP A 108 -0.02 20.60 12.05
C ASP A 108 0.91 20.90 13.23
N GLY A 109 1.94 21.67 12.92
CA GLY A 109 3.09 21.86 13.81
C GLY A 109 3.80 20.52 14.02
N SER A 110 3.88 20.08 15.28
CA SER A 110 4.45 18.78 15.66
C SER A 110 3.42 17.66 15.75
N ARG A 111 2.15 17.92 15.44
CA ARG A 111 1.06 16.93 15.54
C ARG A 111 0.61 16.48 14.16
N GLN A 112 0.15 15.23 14.08
CA GLN A 112 -0.55 14.70 12.93
C GLN A 112 -2.06 14.74 13.21
N ILE A 113 -2.84 15.23 12.25
CA ILE A 113 -4.29 15.37 12.36
C ILE A 113 -4.99 14.79 11.13
N ALA A 114 -6.28 14.50 11.26
CA ALA A 114 -7.20 14.34 10.13
C ALA A 114 -8.38 15.29 10.27
N PHE A 115 -9.01 15.62 9.15
CA PHE A 115 -10.31 16.27 9.11
C PHE A 115 -11.38 15.22 8.89
N VAL A 116 -12.22 15.02 9.92
CA VAL A 116 -13.32 14.04 9.92
C VAL A 116 -14.62 14.77 9.60
N MET A 117 -15.36 14.30 8.60
CA MET A 117 -16.67 14.84 8.27
C MET A 117 -17.69 14.40 9.32
N VAL A 118 -18.29 15.37 10.01
CA VAL A 118 -19.30 15.11 11.05
C VAL A 118 -20.71 15.17 10.50
N GLU A 119 -21.02 16.20 9.70
CA GLU A 119 -22.34 16.39 9.08
C GLU A 119 -22.24 17.35 7.88
N GLY A 120 -22.92 17.03 6.77
CA GLY A 120 -22.92 17.90 5.58
C GLY A 120 -21.50 18.25 5.11
N GLU A 121 -21.19 19.55 5.09
CA GLU A 121 -19.86 20.10 4.76
C GLU A 121 -19.07 20.55 6.02
N SER A 122 -19.45 20.06 7.20
CA SER A 122 -18.77 20.34 8.46
C SER A 122 -17.68 19.30 8.74
N PHE A 123 -16.49 19.78 9.11
CA PHE A 123 -15.31 18.97 9.36
C PHE A 123 -14.73 19.26 10.74
N GLU A 124 -14.41 18.20 11.47
CA GLU A 124 -13.76 18.26 12.77
C GLU A 124 -12.27 17.93 12.63
N ARG A 125 -11.41 18.81 13.16
CA ARG A 125 -9.97 18.58 13.24
C ARG A 125 -9.66 17.67 14.42
N ARG A 126 -9.22 16.44 14.14
CA ARG A 126 -8.88 15.46 15.19
C ARG A 126 -7.41 15.09 15.20
N PRO A 127 -6.73 15.12 16.36
CA PRO A 127 -5.38 14.60 16.49
C PRO A 127 -5.38 13.08 16.28
N LEU A 128 -4.34 12.58 15.62
CA LEU A 128 -4.16 11.17 15.33
C LEU A 128 -3.04 10.60 16.18
N ARG A 129 -3.24 9.37 16.67
CA ARG A 129 -2.15 8.48 17.06
C ARG A 129 -2.02 7.42 15.99
N LEU A 130 -0.89 7.43 15.27
CA LEU A 130 -0.67 6.55 14.11
C LEU A 130 0.20 5.35 14.48
N GLY A 131 -0.03 4.25 13.77
CA GLY A 131 0.72 3.00 13.86
C GLY A 131 1.52 2.73 12.60
N ILE A 132 1.50 1.48 12.15
CA ILE A 132 2.26 1.03 10.98
C ILE A 132 1.71 1.70 9.71
N ARG A 133 2.63 2.17 8.86
CA ARG A 133 2.34 2.68 7.51
C ARG A 133 2.78 1.68 6.46
N ALA A 134 1.88 1.33 5.55
CA ALA A 134 2.13 0.39 4.48
C ALA A 134 1.20 0.64 3.28
N ASN A 135 1.74 0.52 2.06
CA ASN A 135 0.97 0.56 0.81
C ASN A 135 0.07 1.79 0.61
N GLY A 136 0.51 2.98 1.07
CA GLY A 136 -0.27 4.21 0.94
C GLY A 136 -1.38 4.36 1.99
N TRP A 137 -1.39 3.49 2.99
CA TRP A 137 -2.30 3.51 4.13
C TRP A 137 -1.52 3.58 5.44
N THR A 138 -2.11 4.23 6.43
CA THR A 138 -1.54 4.30 7.78
C THR A 138 -2.56 3.81 8.81
N GLU A 139 -2.13 2.90 9.68
CA GLU A 139 -2.88 2.41 10.84
C GLU A 139 -3.22 3.58 11.77
N VAL A 140 -4.49 3.68 12.16
CA VAL A 140 -5.00 4.64 13.14
C VAL A 140 -5.22 3.92 14.46
N LEU A 141 -4.46 4.31 15.47
CA LEU A 141 -4.59 3.80 16.83
C LEU A 141 -5.59 4.62 17.64
N GLU A 142 -5.64 5.94 17.41
CA GLU A 142 -6.63 6.88 18.00
C GLU A 142 -6.93 8.04 17.05
N GLY A 143 -8.14 8.62 17.17
CA GLY A 143 -8.55 9.87 16.51
C GLY A 143 -9.60 9.71 15.41
N VAL A 144 -9.77 8.49 14.88
CA VAL A 144 -10.81 8.13 13.90
C VAL A 144 -11.39 6.77 14.29
N THR A 145 -12.66 6.54 13.97
CA THR A 145 -13.38 5.28 14.19
C THR A 145 -13.87 4.70 12.86
N ALA A 146 -14.16 3.39 12.85
CA ALA A 146 -14.63 2.72 11.65
C ALA A 146 -15.97 3.30 11.17
N GLY A 147 -16.07 3.59 9.87
CA GLY A 147 -17.26 4.18 9.25
C GLY A 147 -17.22 5.71 9.12
N GLU A 148 -16.29 6.38 9.80
CA GLU A 148 -16.11 7.82 9.65
C GLU A 148 -15.44 8.19 8.32
N ARG A 149 -15.80 9.36 7.78
CA ARG A 149 -15.29 9.86 6.51
C ARG A 149 -14.19 10.88 6.78
N VAL A 150 -13.01 10.66 6.20
CA VAL A 150 -11.88 11.59 6.27
C VAL A 150 -11.63 12.29 4.94
N VAL A 151 -11.14 13.52 5.01
CA VAL A 151 -10.79 14.31 3.81
C VAL A 151 -9.47 13.81 3.24
N THR A 152 -9.46 13.37 1.97
CA THR A 152 -8.25 12.88 1.25
C THR A 152 -7.76 13.83 0.15
N LYS A 153 -8.58 14.80 -0.24
CA LYS A 153 -8.26 15.85 -1.23
C LYS A 153 -8.67 17.19 -0.65
N GLY A 154 -7.86 18.23 -0.82
CA GLY A 154 -8.13 19.55 -0.25
C GLY A 154 -7.99 19.61 1.28
N ALA A 155 -7.37 18.62 1.93
CA ALA A 155 -7.20 18.60 3.39
C ALA A 155 -6.42 19.82 3.91
N TYR A 156 -5.50 20.36 3.10
CA TYR A 156 -4.81 21.63 3.40
C TYR A 156 -5.72 22.85 3.24
N GLU A 157 -6.65 22.86 2.29
CA GLU A 157 -7.64 23.94 2.12
C GLU A 157 -8.61 23.95 3.30
N VAL A 158 -9.07 22.78 3.74
CA VAL A 158 -9.87 22.63 4.98
C VAL A 158 -9.08 23.11 6.19
N LYS A 159 -7.78 22.82 6.27
CA LYS A 159 -6.91 23.36 7.31
C LYS A 159 -6.91 24.89 7.31
N LEU A 160 -6.69 25.51 6.15
CA LEU A 160 -6.69 26.96 6.02
C LEU A 160 -8.04 27.58 6.40
N ALA A 161 -9.16 26.99 5.97
CA ALA A 161 -10.51 27.43 6.31
C ALA A 161 -10.80 27.29 7.82
N SER A 162 -10.32 26.22 8.46
CA SER A 162 -10.46 26.03 9.90
C SER A 162 -9.60 26.99 10.74
N ALA A 163 -8.43 27.37 10.22
CA ALA A 163 -7.50 28.28 10.90
C ALA A 163 -7.91 29.76 10.77
N SER A 164 -8.64 30.13 9.71
CA SER A 164 -9.11 31.49 9.48
C SER A 164 -10.33 31.88 10.32
N GLY A 165 -10.86 30.97 11.15
CA GLY A 165 -11.96 31.28 12.06
C GLY A 165 -13.28 31.62 11.36
N ALA A 166 -13.41 31.32 10.06
CA ALA A 166 -14.66 31.47 9.34
C ALA A 166 -15.59 30.29 9.68
N VAL A 167 -16.01 30.22 10.93
CA VAL A 167 -17.35 29.74 11.24
C VAL A 167 -18.28 30.75 10.58
N PRO A 168 -19.11 30.39 9.59
CA PRO A 168 -20.18 31.28 9.19
C PRO A 168 -21.06 31.48 10.43
N ALA A 169 -20.99 32.67 11.01
CA ALA A 169 -21.91 33.07 12.05
C ALA A 169 -23.34 32.90 11.50
N HIS A 170 -24.16 32.15 12.22
CA HIS A 170 -25.59 32.07 11.96
C HIS A 170 -26.22 33.47 11.93
N GLY A 171 -27.26 33.64 11.08
CA GLY A 171 -28.30 34.67 11.25
C GLY A 171 -28.55 35.53 10.01
N HIS A 172 -29.58 35.20 9.21
CA HIS A 172 -30.83 35.97 9.00
C HIS A 172 -30.85 36.57 7.57
N ALA A 173 -31.93 36.69 6.79
CA ALA A 173 -33.35 36.33 6.86
C ALA A 173 -33.96 36.46 5.44
N HIS A 174 -35.17 35.90 5.29
CA HIS A 174 -36.11 35.89 4.15
C HIS A 174 -35.84 34.90 3.01
#